data_AF-A0A918NIE9-F1
#
_entry.id   AF-A0A918NIE9-F1
#
_cell.length_a   1.000
_cell.length_b   1.000
_cell.length_c   1.000
_cell.angle_alpha   90.00
_cell.angle_beta   90.00
_cell.angle_gamma   90.00
#
_symmetry.space_group_name_H-M   'P 1'
#
loop_
_entity.id
_entity.type
_entity.pdbx_description
1 polymer ?
#
loop_
_entity_poly.entity_id
_entity_poly.type
_entity_poly.pdbx_seq_one_letter_code
_entity_poly.pdbx_strand_id
1 'polypeptide(L)'
;MMPRAGGGLMGVAVSPSFERDRNVYGFASADPASRPLRLRPAEDLRSFTVEDVALDGIQSAERHHGGRIGFGPHGNLWIGTGDAFEPENAADDDSLDGKVLRIRPDGSVPEDTPDPDTPLHSSGHRNVQGLALGPDGTVRASEPGHRMWDGVNVLKPGLTAGCARSASPTSTRRIWGASCATVASAPP
;
A
#
# COMPACT_ATOMS: atom_id res chain seq x y z
N MET A 1 -11.03 -7.91 -17.21
CA MET A 1 -9.80 -7.56 -16.48
C MET A 1 -8.79 -8.66 -16.76
N MET A 2 -7.72 -8.38 -17.51
CA MET A 2 -6.69 -9.38 -17.83
C MET A 2 -5.45 -9.12 -16.96
N PRO A 3 -5.12 -10.01 -16.00
CA PRO A 3 -3.98 -9.80 -15.13
C PRO A 3 -2.66 -9.89 -15.91
N ARG A 4 -1.73 -9.00 -15.58
CA ARG A 4 -0.32 -9.12 -15.98
C ARG A 4 0.42 -10.08 -15.06
N ALA A 5 1.67 -10.43 -15.39
CA ALA A 5 2.48 -11.34 -14.58
C ALA A 5 2.51 -10.88 -13.10
N GLY A 6 2.13 -11.77 -12.17
CA GLY A 6 2.06 -11.48 -10.74
C GLY A 6 0.90 -10.56 -10.28
N GLY A 7 0.03 -10.12 -11.20
CA GLY A 7 -1.22 -9.41 -10.89
C GLY A 7 -2.41 -10.37 -10.72
N GLY A 8 -3.60 -9.82 -10.48
CA GLY A 8 -4.83 -10.55 -10.17
C GLY A 8 -5.53 -9.99 -8.93
N LEU A 9 -6.37 -10.80 -8.30
CA LEU A 9 -6.85 -10.50 -6.95
C LEU A 9 -5.74 -10.82 -5.94
N MET A 10 -5.36 -9.84 -5.13
CA MET A 10 -4.22 -9.88 -4.22
C MET A 10 -4.71 -9.95 -2.76
N GLY A 11 -4.70 -8.82 -2.05
CA GLY A 11 -5.18 -8.74 -0.67
C GLY A 11 -6.71 -8.78 -0.58
N VAL A 12 -7.21 -9.33 0.54
CA VAL A 12 -8.62 -9.28 0.94
C VAL A 12 -8.70 -8.89 2.42
N ALA A 13 -9.63 -8.03 2.77
CA ALA A 13 -9.90 -7.58 4.13
C ALA A 13 -11.41 -7.54 4.39
N VAL A 14 -11.85 -8.01 5.55
CA VAL A 14 -13.26 -7.98 5.96
C VAL A 14 -13.52 -6.70 6.75
N SER A 15 -14.62 -6.00 6.48
CA SER A 15 -15.00 -4.80 7.25
C SER A 15 -15.07 -5.11 8.75
N PRO A 16 -14.56 -4.23 9.63
CA PRO A 16 -14.76 -4.36 11.07
C PRO A 16 -16.25 -4.29 11.46
N SER A 17 -17.10 -3.76 10.58
CA SER A 17 -18.56 -3.68 10.75
C SER A 17 -19.31 -4.71 9.89
N PHE A 18 -18.68 -5.80 9.46
CA PHE A 18 -19.25 -6.77 8.52
C PHE A 18 -20.64 -7.29 8.88
N GLU A 19 -20.91 -7.52 10.17
CA GLU A 19 -22.23 -7.95 10.65
C GLU A 19 -23.36 -6.97 10.32
N ARG A 20 -23.02 -5.68 10.14
CA ARG A 20 -23.97 -4.62 9.78
C ARG A 20 -23.92 -4.26 8.30
N ASP A 21 -22.70 -4.12 7.78
CA ASP A 21 -22.48 -3.54 6.45
C ASP A 21 -22.21 -4.59 5.36
N ARG A 22 -21.92 -5.84 5.72
CA ARG A 22 -21.56 -6.95 4.83
C ARG A 22 -20.45 -6.61 3.83
N ASN A 23 -19.58 -5.65 4.11
CA ASN A 23 -18.54 -5.21 3.18
C ASN A 23 -17.26 -6.05 3.31
N VAL A 24 -16.72 -6.47 2.17
CA VAL A 24 -15.37 -7.02 2.02
C VAL A 24 -14.59 -6.09 1.11
N TYR A 25 -13.27 -5.99 1.28
CA TYR A 25 -12.40 -5.16 0.46
C TYR A 25 -11.35 -6.04 -0.18
N GLY A 26 -11.18 -5.90 -1.49
CA GLY A 26 -10.16 -6.61 -2.26
C GLY A 26 -9.19 -5.63 -2.89
N PHE A 27 -7.94 -6.03 -3.12
CA PHE A 27 -7.03 -5.31 -4.00
C PHE A 27 -6.87 -6.11 -5.29
N ALA A 28 -7.26 -5.54 -6.42
CA ALA A 28 -7.12 -6.18 -7.73
C ALA A 28 -6.14 -5.38 -8.60
N SER A 29 -5.10 -6.03 -9.10
CA SER A 29 -4.19 -5.45 -10.09
C SER A 29 -4.35 -6.12 -11.43
N ALA A 30 -4.72 -5.35 -12.45
CA ALA A 30 -4.70 -5.78 -13.84
C ALA A 30 -4.89 -4.57 -14.75
N ASP A 31 -4.72 -4.76 -16.06
CA ASP A 31 -4.86 -3.63 -16.98
C ASP A 31 -6.28 -3.04 -16.94
N PRO A 32 -6.41 -1.70 -16.87
CA PRO A 32 -5.34 -0.69 -16.93
C PRO A 32 -4.83 -0.17 -15.56
N ALA A 33 -5.32 -0.68 -14.43
CA ALA A 33 -5.06 -0.08 -13.12
C ALA A 33 -5.12 -1.10 -11.96
N SER A 34 -4.40 -0.78 -10.88
CA SER A 34 -4.54 -1.45 -9.59
C SER A 34 -5.60 -0.75 -8.75
N ARG A 35 -6.49 -1.50 -8.11
CA ARG A 35 -7.68 -0.95 -7.45
C ARG A 35 -8.01 -1.67 -6.15
N PRO A 36 -8.05 -0.96 -5.01
CA PRO A 36 -8.88 -1.31 -3.87
C PRO A 36 -10.35 -1.27 -4.29
N LEU A 37 -11.05 -2.38 -4.09
CA LEU A 37 -12.45 -2.57 -4.45
C LEU A 37 -13.26 -2.84 -3.19
N ARG A 38 -14.45 -2.23 -3.09
CA ARG A 38 -15.46 -2.66 -2.11
C ARG A 38 -16.33 -3.74 -2.76
N LEU A 39 -16.41 -4.87 -2.08
CA LEU A 39 -17.08 -6.08 -2.51
C LEU A 39 -18.23 -6.42 -1.56
N ARG A 40 -19.30 -6.98 -2.11
CA ARG A 40 -20.43 -7.50 -1.34
C ARG A 40 -20.58 -9.00 -1.60
N PRO A 41 -20.42 -9.87 -0.58
CA PRO A 41 -20.71 -11.27 -0.75
C PRO A 41 -22.22 -11.49 -0.85
N ALA A 42 -22.63 -12.41 -1.71
CA ALA A 42 -23.98 -12.95 -1.73
C ALA A 42 -24.35 -13.58 -0.36
N GLU A 43 -25.64 -13.73 -0.09
CA GLU A 43 -26.11 -14.31 1.18
C GLU A 43 -25.54 -15.71 1.44
N ASP A 44 -25.41 -16.51 0.38
CA ASP A 44 -24.85 -17.86 0.42
C ASP A 44 -23.31 -17.92 0.45
N LEU A 45 -22.64 -16.76 0.40
CA LEU A 45 -21.19 -16.57 0.36
C LEU A 45 -20.49 -17.25 -0.83
N ARG A 46 -21.21 -17.58 -1.91
CA ARG A 46 -20.63 -18.27 -3.08
C ARG A 46 -20.14 -17.33 -4.17
N SER A 47 -20.48 -16.04 -4.07
CA SER A 47 -20.07 -15.03 -5.04
C SER A 47 -19.91 -13.67 -4.38
N PHE A 48 -19.22 -12.76 -5.08
CA PHE A 48 -19.07 -11.36 -4.72
C PHE A 48 -19.52 -10.48 -5.87
N THR A 49 -20.19 -9.38 -5.56
CA THR A 49 -20.36 -8.23 -6.47
C THR A 49 -19.34 -7.16 -6.13
N VAL A 50 -18.87 -6.43 -7.14
CA VAL A 50 -18.07 -5.21 -6.95
C VAL A 50 -19.06 -4.06 -6.81
N GLU A 51 -19.08 -3.43 -5.64
CA GLU A 51 -19.96 -2.29 -5.35
C GLU A 51 -19.33 -0.98 -5.83
N ASP A 52 -18.04 -0.80 -5.55
CA ASP A 52 -17.28 0.37 -6.01
C ASP A 52 -15.76 0.12 -6.09
N VAL A 53 -15.07 1.16 -6.54
CA VAL A 53 -13.63 1.34 -6.45
C VAL A 53 -13.37 2.28 -5.27
N ALA A 54 -12.77 1.77 -4.20
CA ALA A 54 -12.56 2.53 -2.97
C ALA A 54 -11.46 3.59 -3.11
N LEU A 55 -10.52 3.37 -4.02
CA LEU A 55 -9.50 4.34 -4.41
C LEU A 55 -9.04 4.04 -5.84
N ASP A 56 -8.92 5.05 -6.69
CA ASP A 56 -8.44 4.93 -8.07
C ASP A 56 -7.11 5.69 -8.24
N GLY A 57 -6.43 5.50 -9.38
CA GLY A 57 -5.19 6.19 -9.72
C GLY A 57 -3.90 5.42 -9.41
N ILE A 58 -3.99 4.21 -8.85
CA ILE A 58 -2.82 3.33 -8.66
C ILE A 58 -2.52 2.60 -9.96
N GLN A 59 -1.27 2.66 -10.43
CA GLN A 59 -0.90 2.08 -11.69
C GLN A 59 -0.90 0.54 -11.62
N SER A 60 -1.28 -0.11 -12.72
CA SER A 60 -0.95 -1.53 -12.92
C SER A 60 0.36 -1.64 -13.67
N ALA A 61 1.17 -2.66 -13.35
CA ALA A 61 2.45 -2.90 -14.01
C ALA A 61 2.65 -4.38 -14.31
N GLU A 62 3.82 -4.76 -14.85
CA GLU A 62 4.19 -6.18 -14.97
C GLU A 62 4.77 -6.74 -13.67
N ARG A 63 5.19 -5.89 -12.74
CA ARG A 63 5.86 -6.23 -11.48
C ARG A 63 5.56 -5.15 -10.45
N HIS A 64 5.85 -5.46 -9.19
CA HIS A 64 5.73 -4.53 -8.05
C HIS A 64 4.32 -3.94 -7.91
N HIS A 65 3.33 -4.81 -7.83
CA HIS A 65 1.93 -4.41 -7.64
C HIS A 65 1.62 -4.01 -6.19
N GLY A 66 2.43 -4.44 -5.23
CA GLY A 66 2.10 -4.41 -3.81
C GLY A 66 0.85 -5.25 -3.55
N GLY A 67 -0.23 -4.59 -3.18
CA GLY A 67 -1.57 -5.15 -3.14
C GLY A 67 -1.98 -5.72 -1.79
N ARG A 68 -1.24 -5.42 -0.73
CA ARG A 68 -1.66 -5.74 0.63
C ARG A 68 -2.73 -4.75 1.09
N ILE A 69 -3.80 -5.25 1.69
CA ILE A 69 -4.92 -4.45 2.19
C ILE A 69 -5.38 -4.97 3.56
N GLY A 70 -5.78 -4.08 4.48
CA GLY A 70 -6.20 -4.48 5.83
C GLY A 70 -6.78 -3.34 6.66
N PHE A 71 -7.54 -3.67 7.70
CA PHE A 71 -8.13 -2.69 8.62
C PHE A 71 -7.30 -2.49 9.87
N GLY A 72 -7.07 -1.22 10.23
CA GLY A 72 -6.38 -0.84 11.45
C GLY A 72 -7.32 -0.75 12.66
N PRO A 73 -6.78 -0.52 13.87
CA PRO A 73 -7.56 -0.49 15.12
C PRO A 73 -8.67 0.59 15.16
N HIS A 74 -8.59 1.62 14.31
CA HIS A 74 -9.59 2.68 14.20
C HIS A 74 -10.54 2.53 13.00
N GLY A 75 -10.57 1.35 12.37
CA GLY A 75 -11.48 1.06 11.25
C GLY A 75 -11.10 1.69 9.91
N ASN A 76 -9.93 2.33 9.82
CA ASN A 76 -9.38 2.81 8.56
C ASN A 76 -8.78 1.65 7.76
N LEU A 77 -8.91 1.74 6.44
CA LEU A 77 -8.38 0.81 5.46
C LEU A 77 -6.97 1.23 5.06
N TRP A 78 -6.03 0.30 5.19
CA TRP A 78 -4.62 0.48 4.87
C TRP A 78 -4.28 -0.31 3.63
N ILE A 79 -3.57 0.32 2.70
CA ILE A 79 -3.23 -0.24 1.40
C ILE A 79 -1.73 -0.06 1.18
N GLY A 80 -1.04 -1.16 0.87
CA GLY A 80 0.36 -1.15 0.44
C GLY A 80 0.44 -1.27 -1.07
N THR A 81 1.05 -0.30 -1.74
CA THR A 81 1.29 -0.32 -3.19
C THR A 81 2.75 -0.64 -3.47
N GLY A 82 3.05 -1.08 -4.70
CA GLY A 82 4.43 -1.09 -5.20
C GLY A 82 4.64 0.07 -6.17
N ASP A 83 5.89 0.29 -6.55
CA ASP A 83 6.33 1.42 -7.40
C ASP A 83 5.92 1.29 -8.88
N ALA A 84 5.08 0.31 -9.22
CA ALA A 84 4.71 -0.02 -10.60
C ALA A 84 5.91 -0.33 -11.51
N PHE A 85 7.02 -0.80 -10.93
CA PHE A 85 8.30 -1.06 -11.59
C PHE A 85 9.02 0.21 -12.09
N GLU A 86 8.60 1.38 -11.63
CA GLU A 86 9.23 2.69 -11.86
C GLU A 86 9.61 3.31 -10.49
N PRO A 87 10.86 3.14 -10.02
CA PRO A 87 11.29 3.57 -8.69
C PRO A 87 11.02 5.05 -8.36
N GLU A 88 11.01 5.92 -9.37
CA GLU A 88 10.76 7.34 -9.32
C GLU A 88 9.37 7.64 -8.72
N ASN A 89 8.38 6.79 -9.02
CA ASN A 89 7.03 6.89 -8.45
C ASN A 89 7.06 6.82 -6.92
N ALA A 90 7.97 6.04 -6.31
CA ALA A 90 8.03 5.88 -4.87
C ALA A 90 8.40 7.20 -4.16
N ALA A 91 9.17 8.07 -4.82
CA ALA A 91 9.58 9.37 -4.30
C ALA A 91 8.61 10.51 -4.64
N ASP A 92 7.75 10.32 -5.64
CA ASP A 92 6.78 11.31 -6.10
C ASP A 92 5.53 11.30 -5.21
N ASP A 93 5.28 12.39 -4.48
CA ASP A 93 4.13 12.50 -3.58
C ASP A 93 2.80 12.68 -4.33
N ASP A 94 2.83 13.05 -5.62
CA ASP A 94 1.63 13.10 -6.48
C ASP A 94 1.22 11.71 -7.01
N SER A 95 2.08 10.70 -6.82
CA SER A 95 1.82 9.31 -7.21
C SER A 95 1.32 8.46 -6.03
N LEU A 96 0.39 7.54 -6.32
CA LEU A 96 -0.06 6.53 -5.34
C LEU A 96 0.78 5.25 -5.35
N ASP A 97 1.78 5.16 -6.23
CA ASP A 97 2.65 4.00 -6.36
C ASP A 97 3.88 4.09 -5.43
N GLY A 98 4.30 2.95 -4.90
CA GLY A 98 5.40 2.86 -3.93
C GLY A 98 5.07 3.47 -2.56
N LYS A 99 3.80 3.39 -2.14
CA LYS A 99 3.27 4.04 -0.95
C LYS A 99 2.67 3.02 0.03
N VAL A 100 2.52 3.45 1.27
CA VAL A 100 1.45 2.95 2.15
C VAL A 100 0.42 4.05 2.30
N LEU A 101 -0.82 3.72 1.96
CA LEU A 101 -1.97 4.61 1.92
C LEU A 101 -2.94 4.26 3.05
N ARG A 102 -3.68 5.27 3.53
CA ARG A 102 -4.66 5.14 4.60
C ARG A 102 -5.93 5.92 4.21
N ILE A 103 -7.03 5.19 4.03
CA ILE A 103 -8.35 5.75 3.69
C ILE A 103 -9.41 5.26 4.68
N ARG A 104 -10.56 5.93 4.73
CA ARG A 104 -11.76 5.44 5.40
C ARG A 104 -12.45 4.36 4.53
N PRO A 105 -13.34 3.54 5.11
CA PRO A 105 -14.07 2.52 4.35
C PRO A 105 -14.92 3.06 3.17
N ASP A 106 -15.25 4.34 3.18
CA ASP A 106 -15.97 5.03 2.10
C ASP A 106 -15.05 5.64 1.03
N GLY A 107 -13.73 5.46 1.15
CA GLY A 107 -12.73 5.99 0.24
C GLY A 107 -12.20 7.38 0.61
N SER A 108 -12.79 8.07 1.59
CA SER A 108 -12.33 9.39 2.00
C SER A 108 -11.02 9.35 2.79
N VAL A 109 -10.24 10.44 2.75
CA VAL A 109 -9.03 10.58 3.57
C VAL A 109 -9.42 10.82 5.04
N PRO A 110 -8.83 10.11 6.03
CA PRO A 110 -9.10 10.34 7.44
C PRO A 110 -8.67 11.75 7.88
N GLU A 111 -9.50 12.44 8.65
CA GLU A 111 -9.22 13.82 9.12
C GLU A 111 -8.02 13.90 10.08
N ASP A 112 -7.64 12.79 10.70
CA ASP A 112 -6.50 12.72 11.63
C ASP A 112 -5.16 12.50 10.91
N THR A 113 -5.14 12.60 9.58
CA THR A 113 -3.91 12.57 8.80
C THR A 113 -3.25 13.96 8.79
N PRO A 114 -1.90 14.08 8.71
CA PRO A 114 -1.23 15.39 8.67
C PRO A 114 -1.61 16.27 7.47
N ASP A 115 -1.93 15.66 6.32
CA ASP A 115 -2.37 16.35 5.11
C ASP A 115 -3.68 15.72 4.60
N PRO A 116 -4.84 16.39 4.81
CA PRO A 116 -6.15 15.83 4.49
C PRO A 116 -6.42 15.70 2.99
N ASP A 117 -5.60 16.29 2.13
CA ASP A 117 -5.79 16.23 0.67
C ASP A 117 -5.16 14.97 0.05
N THR A 118 -4.43 14.17 0.84
CA THR A 118 -3.76 12.96 0.36
C THR A 118 -4.02 11.73 1.24
N PRO A 119 -4.24 10.54 0.63
CA PRO A 119 -4.32 9.28 1.37
C PRO A 119 -2.93 8.78 1.82
N LEU A 120 -1.85 9.51 1.51
CA LEU A 120 -0.49 9.11 1.77
C LEU A 120 -0.19 9.02 3.28
N HIS A 121 0.25 7.84 3.74
CA HIS A 121 0.78 7.67 5.09
C HIS A 121 2.32 7.62 5.10
N SER A 122 2.92 6.90 4.16
CA SER A 122 4.38 6.84 4.00
C SER A 122 4.74 6.55 2.54
N SER A 123 5.85 7.13 2.08
CA SER A 123 6.35 7.01 0.70
C SER A 123 7.65 6.23 0.64
N GLY A 124 8.23 6.06 -0.56
CA GLY A 124 9.55 5.48 -0.77
C GLY A 124 9.63 3.95 -0.70
N HIS A 125 8.50 3.26 -0.84
CA HIS A 125 8.44 1.79 -0.85
C HIS A 125 8.62 1.24 -2.26
N ARG A 126 9.23 0.06 -2.37
CA ARG A 126 9.41 -0.61 -3.67
C ARG A 126 8.22 -1.50 -4.01
N ASN A 127 7.82 -2.37 -3.08
CA ASN A 127 6.77 -3.36 -3.31
C ASN A 127 6.18 -3.87 -1.99
N VAL A 128 5.24 -3.15 -1.40
CA VAL A 128 4.66 -3.51 -0.10
C VAL A 128 3.78 -4.77 -0.21
N GLN A 129 4.33 -5.93 0.17
CA GLN A 129 3.61 -7.22 0.13
C GLN A 129 3.01 -7.63 1.47
N GLY A 130 3.55 -7.11 2.57
CA GLY A 130 3.03 -7.36 3.91
C GLY A 130 2.74 -6.05 4.64
N LEU A 131 1.66 -6.07 5.42
CA LEU A 131 1.22 -5.02 6.32
C LEU A 131 0.69 -5.70 7.57
N ALA A 132 1.21 -5.28 8.72
CA ALA A 132 0.75 -5.67 10.03
C ALA A 132 0.35 -4.42 10.81
N LEU A 133 -0.89 -4.42 11.31
CA LEU A 133 -1.50 -3.30 12.01
C LEU A 133 -1.60 -3.69 13.48
N GLY A 134 -0.76 -3.09 14.31
CA GLY A 134 -0.71 -3.34 15.74
C GLY A 134 -1.91 -2.77 16.48
N PRO A 135 -2.30 -3.35 17.63
CA PRO A 135 -3.40 -2.86 18.45
C PRO A 135 -3.11 -1.47 19.06
N ASP A 136 -1.84 -1.09 19.15
CA ASP A 136 -1.33 0.21 19.58
C ASP A 136 -1.30 1.26 18.46
N GLY A 137 -1.76 0.89 17.25
CA GLY A 137 -1.69 1.75 16.06
C GLY A 137 -0.36 1.68 15.33
N THR A 138 0.63 0.92 15.81
CA THR A 138 1.91 0.74 15.12
C THR A 138 1.69 -0.02 13.82
N VAL A 139 2.07 0.57 12.69
CA VAL A 139 2.01 -0.09 11.37
C VAL A 139 3.39 -0.58 10.97
N ARG A 140 3.46 -1.82 10.49
CA ARG A 140 4.67 -2.41 9.94
C ARG A 140 4.45 -2.86 8.51
N ALA A 141 5.39 -2.57 7.63
CA ALA A 141 5.40 -3.06 6.25
C ALA A 141 6.54 -4.05 6.04
N SER A 142 6.33 -5.07 5.21
CA SER A 142 7.41 -5.90 4.69
C SER A 142 7.47 -5.79 3.18
N GLU A 143 8.68 -5.60 2.66
CA GLU A 143 8.91 -5.41 1.22
C GLU A 143 10.18 -6.16 0.76
N PRO A 144 10.13 -6.83 -0.40
CA PRO A 144 11.31 -7.45 -0.97
C PRO A 144 12.25 -6.39 -1.54
N GLY A 145 13.53 -6.53 -1.19
CA GLY A 145 14.59 -5.76 -1.80
C GLY A 145 14.79 -6.15 -3.27
N HIS A 146 15.71 -5.48 -3.95
CA HIS A 146 15.96 -5.78 -5.37
C HIS A 146 16.71 -7.11 -5.55
N ARG A 147 18.02 -7.14 -5.26
CA ARG A 147 18.86 -8.37 -5.32
C ARG A 147 19.28 -8.86 -3.94
N MET A 148 19.20 -7.98 -2.95
CA MET A 148 19.51 -8.17 -1.53
C MET A 148 18.62 -7.20 -0.73
N TRP A 149 18.54 -7.40 0.59
CA TRP A 149 18.00 -6.45 1.57
C TRP A 149 16.48 -6.28 1.57
N ASP A 150 15.79 -7.39 1.79
CA ASP A 150 14.38 -7.35 2.20
C ASP A 150 14.23 -6.54 3.49
N GLY A 151 13.15 -5.76 3.56
CA GLY A 151 12.90 -4.81 4.64
C GLY A 151 11.68 -5.19 5.47
N VAL A 152 11.77 -4.95 6.78
CA VAL A 152 10.61 -4.76 7.65
C VAL A 152 10.70 -3.35 8.22
N ASN A 153 9.73 -2.51 7.89
CA ASN A 153 9.72 -1.10 8.24
C ASN A 153 8.63 -0.81 9.27
N VAL A 154 8.95 -0.05 10.32
CA VAL A 154 7.94 0.56 11.20
C VAL A 154 7.57 1.91 10.58
N LEU A 155 6.29 2.09 10.26
CA LEU A 155 5.82 3.25 9.53
C LEU A 155 5.42 4.37 10.50
N LYS A 156 5.68 5.60 10.09
CA LYS A 156 5.18 6.82 10.73
C LYS A 156 4.58 7.73 9.65
N PRO A 157 3.57 8.55 9.99
CA PRO A 157 3.02 9.53 9.05
C PRO A 157 4.13 10.40 8.43
N GLY A 158 4.11 10.54 7.11
CA GLY A 158 5.05 11.37 6.35
C GLY A 158 6.48 10.82 6.25
N LEU A 159 6.74 9.61 6.73
CA LEU A 159 8.07 9.00 6.65
C LEU A 159 8.32 8.42 5.26
N THR A 160 9.46 8.76 4.65
CA THR A 160 9.94 8.13 3.41
C THR A 160 10.78 6.89 3.74
N ALA A 161 10.36 5.73 3.25
CA ALA A 161 11.14 4.51 3.29
C ALA A 161 12.39 4.62 2.40
N GLY A 162 13.44 3.89 2.77
CA GLY A 162 14.78 4.05 2.17
C GLY A 162 14.89 3.68 0.68
N CYS A 163 13.91 2.99 0.09
CA CYS A 163 14.05 2.45 -1.27
C CYS A 163 14.02 3.55 -2.37
N ALA A 164 13.39 4.70 -2.14
CA ALA A 164 13.28 5.81 -3.11
C ALA A 164 14.59 6.55 -3.45
N ARG A 165 15.62 6.54 -2.58
CA ARG A 165 16.81 7.40 -2.72
C ARG A 165 17.86 6.94 -3.75
N SER A 166 17.46 6.22 -4.79
CA SER A 166 18.41 5.66 -5.78
C SER A 166 18.36 6.23 -7.20
N ALA A 167 17.63 7.32 -7.45
CA ALA A 167 17.48 7.89 -8.80
C ALA A 167 17.90 9.39 -8.95
N SER A 168 19.10 9.79 -8.52
CA SER A 168 19.67 11.09 -8.96
C SER A 168 21.21 11.11 -9.00
N PRO A 169 21.85 11.65 -10.06
CA PRO A 169 23.29 11.57 -10.28
C PRO A 169 24.04 12.80 -9.73
N THR A 170 23.83 13.21 -8.48
CA THR A 170 24.67 14.28 -7.91
C THR A 170 24.73 14.23 -6.39
N SER A 171 25.57 13.35 -5.85
CA SER A 171 26.56 13.67 -4.81
C SER A 171 27.27 12.40 -4.36
N THR A 172 28.53 12.27 -4.78
CA THR A 172 29.62 11.49 -4.15
C THR A 172 29.30 10.19 -3.42
N ARG A 173 29.47 9.08 -4.19
CA ARG A 173 30.23 7.84 -3.92
C ARG A 173 29.40 6.65 -4.41
N ARG A 174 29.87 6.00 -5.49
CA ARG A 174 29.22 4.82 -6.11
C ARG A 174 28.81 3.80 -5.05
N ILE A 175 27.51 3.54 -4.91
CA ILE A 175 26.98 2.28 -4.37
C ILE A 175 25.65 2.01 -5.08
N TRP A 176 25.65 1.08 -6.04
CA TRP A 176 24.44 0.30 -6.32
C TRP A 176 24.14 -0.49 -5.04
N GLY A 177 23.15 -0.03 -4.28
CA GLY A 177 22.79 -0.61 -2.98
C GLY A 177 21.94 0.37 -2.19
N ALA A 178 20.62 0.32 -2.36
CA ALA A 178 19.67 1.03 -1.52
C ALA A 178 19.14 0.09 -0.43
N SER A 179 19.37 0.43 0.84
CA SER A 179 18.77 -0.23 2.00
C SER A 179 17.28 0.09 2.05
N CYS A 180 16.44 -0.93 1.88
CA CYS A 180 14.99 -0.81 2.11
C CYS A 180 14.62 -0.78 3.60
N ALA A 181 15.59 -0.88 4.52
CA ALA A 181 15.36 -0.76 5.95
C ALA A 181 15.51 0.70 6.43
N THR A 182 14.44 1.24 7.01
CA THR A 182 14.51 2.42 7.87
C THR A 182 14.60 1.95 9.32
N VAL A 183 15.78 2.03 9.94
CA VAL A 183 15.90 1.81 11.37
C VAL A 183 15.40 3.07 12.06
N ALA A 184 14.17 3.04 12.58
CA ALA A 184 13.81 3.98 13.63
C ALA A 184 14.70 3.65 14.83
N SER A 185 15.76 4.43 15.05
CA SER A 185 16.47 4.38 16.33
C SER A 185 15.47 4.66 17.43
N ALA A 186 15.25 3.71 18.33
CA ALA A 186 14.54 3.94 19.58
C ALA A 186 15.23 5.11 20.32
N PRO A 187 14.49 5.99 21.02
CA PRO A 187 15.14 6.95 21.91
C PRO A 187 15.88 6.19 23.03
N PRO A 188 16.94 6.79 23.61
CA PRO A 188 17.79 6.16 24.62
C PRO A 188 17.01 5.74 25.89
#